data_AF-A0A7D9KFV0-F1
#
_entry.id   AF-A0A7D9KFV0-F1
#
_cell.length_a   1.000
_cell.length_b   1.000
_cell.length_c   1.000
_cell.angle_alpha   90.00
_cell.angle_beta   90.00
_cell.angle_gamma   90.00
#
_symmetry.space_group_name_H-M   'P 1'
#
loop_
_entity.id
_entity.type
_entity.pdbx_description
1 polymer ?
#
loop_
_entity_poly.entity_id
_entity_poly.type
_entity_poly.pdbx_seq_one_letter_code
_entity_poly.pdbx_strand_id
1 'polypeptide(L)'
;MSYRRDYLKKQSIKLRSAYYDKAYKRCKNKLNNLIKETKQEYFRDKLSNAKNSKESWRTINELLNKKPKTSEVKELDINGQLITDDDKIADAFNQYFSTIGSTLSDKITGNCTDPMNFVTPLDGSIFNFTSITLQETIDALNEIKTKKSPGLDGISI
;
A
#
# COMPACT_ATOMS: atom_id res chain seq x y z
N MET A 1 27.28 -24.61 4.01
CA MET A 1 26.33 -25.35 4.90
C MET A 1 25.32 -26.20 4.12
N SER A 2 24.71 -25.70 3.03
CA SER A 2 23.79 -26.49 2.18
C SER A 2 24.40 -27.81 1.68
N TYR A 3 25.58 -27.74 1.04
CA TYR A 3 26.31 -28.92 0.54
C TYR A 3 26.59 -29.96 1.63
N ARG A 4 26.95 -29.52 2.84
CA ARG A 4 27.22 -30.40 3.99
C ARG A 4 25.97 -31.10 4.52
N ARG A 5 24.82 -30.40 4.58
CA ARG A 5 23.53 -31.02 4.93
C ARG A 5 23.19 -32.11 3.93
N ASP A 6 23.31 -31.81 2.64
CA ASP A 6 22.88 -32.71 1.57
C ASP A 6 23.80 -33.93 1.49
N TYR A 7 25.11 -33.74 1.70
CA TYR A 7 26.08 -34.82 1.90
C TYR A 7 25.71 -35.72 3.08
N LEU A 8 25.47 -35.15 4.27
CA LEU A 8 25.13 -35.91 5.47
C LEU A 8 23.81 -36.69 5.30
N LYS A 9 22.83 -36.12 4.60
CA LYS A 9 21.58 -36.81 4.23
C LYS A 9 21.86 -38.04 3.35
N LYS A 10 22.70 -37.89 2.31
CA LYS A 10 23.08 -39.01 1.44
C LYS A 10 23.80 -40.11 2.22
N GLN A 11 24.72 -39.76 3.12
CA GLN A 11 25.45 -40.73 3.94
C GLN A 11 24.56 -41.43 4.97
N SER A 12 23.63 -40.71 5.60
CA SER A 12 22.64 -41.29 6.52
C SER A 12 21.80 -42.37 5.84
N ILE A 13 21.32 -42.10 4.62
CA ILE A 13 20.52 -43.05 3.83
C ILE A 13 21.37 -44.24 3.38
N LYS A 14 22.58 -43.99 2.87
CA LYS A 14 23.46 -45.04 2.35
C LYS A 14 23.98 -45.99 3.43
N LEU A 15 24.36 -45.44 4.59
CA LEU A 15 25.03 -46.19 5.66
C LEU A 15 24.08 -46.59 6.81
N ARG A 16 22.83 -46.13 6.77
CA ARG A 16 21.78 -46.35 7.80
C ARG A 16 22.31 -46.19 9.24
N SER A 17 23.15 -45.18 9.42
CA SER A 17 23.93 -44.99 10.63
C SER A 17 23.35 -43.87 11.50
N ALA A 18 23.13 -44.18 12.78
CA ALA A 18 22.64 -43.24 13.77
C ALA A 18 23.55 -42.00 13.93
N TYR A 19 24.86 -42.16 13.68
CA TYR A 19 25.81 -41.06 13.70
C TYR A 19 25.49 -40.03 12.60
N TYR A 20 25.36 -40.48 11.35
CA TYR A 20 25.06 -39.62 10.21
C TYR A 20 23.67 -38.99 10.32
N ASP A 21 22.69 -39.71 10.87
CA ASP A 21 21.36 -39.15 11.17
C ASP A 21 21.42 -37.98 12.16
N LYS A 22 22.15 -38.16 13.28
CA LYS A 22 22.32 -37.11 14.29
C LYS A 22 23.06 -35.90 13.71
N ALA A 23 24.10 -36.14 12.92
CA ALA A 23 24.85 -35.09 12.24
C ALA A 23 23.99 -34.32 11.22
N TYR A 24 23.19 -35.03 10.42
CA TYR A 24 22.25 -34.44 9.48
C TYR A 24 21.23 -33.54 10.20
N LYS A 25 20.56 -34.06 11.25
CA LYS A 25 19.58 -33.30 12.02
C LYS A 25 20.19 -32.01 12.61
N ARG A 26 21.39 -32.10 13.19
CA ARG A 26 22.12 -30.93 13.72
C ARG A 26 22.43 -29.92 12.63
N CYS A 27 22.91 -30.37 11.47
CA CYS A 27 23.23 -29.49 10.35
C CYS A 27 21.98 -28.83 9.75
N LYS A 28 20.88 -29.59 9.60
CA LYS A 28 19.58 -29.10 9.15
C LYS A 28 19.05 -28.02 10.09
N ASN A 29 19.04 -28.28 11.41
CA ASN A 29 18.54 -27.31 12.38
C ASN A 29 19.39 -26.04 12.40
N LYS A 30 20.72 -26.17 12.37
CA LYS A 30 21.62 -25.00 12.29
C LYS A 30 21.37 -24.18 11.02
N LEU A 31 21.18 -24.83 9.88
CA LEU A 31 20.90 -24.14 8.63
C LEU A 31 19.51 -23.46 8.63
N ASN A 32 18.49 -24.13 9.18
CA ASN A 32 17.15 -23.56 9.30
C ASN A 32 17.14 -22.33 10.22
N ASN A 33 17.86 -22.39 11.35
CA ASN A 33 18.00 -21.25 12.25
C ASN A 33 18.70 -20.08 11.56
N LEU A 34 19.81 -20.36 10.87
CA LEU A 34 20.52 -19.33 10.12
C LEU A 34 19.63 -18.68 9.05
N ILE A 35 18.87 -19.46 8.27
CA ILE A 35 17.92 -18.92 7.28
C ILE A 35 16.86 -18.04 7.96
N LYS A 36 16.35 -18.45 9.13
CA LYS A 36 15.34 -17.69 9.87
C LYS A 36 15.92 -16.37 10.38
N GLU A 37 17.09 -16.41 11.01
CA GLU A 37 17.81 -15.25 11.54
C GLU A 37 18.13 -14.25 10.43
N THR A 38 18.77 -14.70 9.34
CA THR A 38 19.13 -13.84 8.21
C THR A 38 17.90 -13.22 7.54
N LYS A 39 16.80 -13.97 7.38
CA LYS A 39 15.55 -13.40 6.85
C LYS A 39 14.96 -12.34 7.78
N GLN A 40 14.95 -12.60 9.08
CA GLN A 40 14.42 -11.68 10.06
C GLN A 40 15.23 -10.38 10.12
N GLU A 41 16.55 -10.48 10.09
CA GLU A 41 17.48 -9.35 10.04
C GLU A 41 17.27 -8.52 8.77
N TYR A 42 17.26 -9.16 7.60
CA TYR A 42 17.00 -8.47 6.32
C TYR A 42 15.71 -7.64 6.33
N PHE A 43 14.59 -8.23 6.74
CA PHE A 43 13.30 -7.50 6.73
C PHE A 43 13.21 -6.46 7.85
N ARG A 44 13.87 -6.68 8.98
CA ARG A 44 13.97 -5.68 10.06
C ARG A 44 14.72 -4.45 9.58
N ASP A 45 15.88 -4.63 8.97
CA ASP A 45 16.71 -3.54 8.45
C ASP A 45 16.03 -2.81 7.30
N LYS A 46 15.32 -3.54 6.44
CA LYS A 46 14.58 -2.94 5.34
C LYS A 46 13.41 -2.09 5.83
N LEU A 47 12.73 -2.52 6.90
CA LEU A 47 11.64 -1.75 7.51
C LEU A 47 12.15 -0.54 8.32
N SER A 48 13.27 -0.67 9.04
CA SER A 48 13.84 0.45 9.81
C SER A 48 14.37 1.57 8.92
N ASN A 49 14.84 1.24 7.72
CA ASN A 49 15.37 2.20 6.75
C ASN A 49 14.31 2.76 5.77
N ALA A 50 13.03 2.40 5.92
CA ALA A 50 11.97 2.89 5.05
C ALA A 50 11.71 4.39 5.28
N LYS A 51 11.73 5.19 4.21
CA LYS A 51 11.59 6.66 4.28
C LYS A 51 10.15 7.12 4.43
N ASN A 52 9.19 6.28 4.04
CA ASN A 52 7.78 6.62 4.00
C ASN A 52 6.92 5.36 4.12
N SER A 53 5.62 5.57 4.38
CA SER A 53 4.62 4.50 4.50
C SER A 53 4.55 3.60 3.27
N LYS A 54 4.76 4.14 2.06
CA LYS A 54 4.75 3.38 0.81
C LYS A 54 5.89 2.36 0.76
N GLU A 55 7.10 2.72 1.17
CA GLU A 55 8.25 1.81 1.23
C GLU A 55 8.07 0.70 2.27
N SER A 56 7.51 1.04 3.44
CA SER A 56 7.16 0.04 4.47
C SER A 56 6.16 -0.97 3.93
N TRP A 57 5.08 -0.50 3.29
CA TRP A 57 4.07 -1.37 2.71
C TRP A 57 4.59 -2.23 1.57
N ARG A 58 5.50 -1.71 0.74
CA ARG A 58 6.19 -2.51 -0.28
C ARG A 58 6.96 -3.66 0.35
N THR A 59 7.71 -3.38 1.41
CA THR A 59 8.49 -4.39 2.15
C THR A 59 7.59 -5.44 2.80
N ILE A 60 6.47 -5.05 3.39
CA ILE A 60 5.47 -5.96 3.95
C ILE A 60 4.86 -6.85 2.85
N ASN A 61 4.50 -6.29 1.70
CA ASN A 61 3.94 -7.06 0.60
C ASN A 61 4.95 -8.07 0.03
N GLU A 62 6.22 -7.69 -0.07
CA GLU A 62 7.31 -8.62 -0.45
C GLU A 62 7.47 -9.74 0.59
N LEU A 63 7.43 -9.43 1.89
CA LEU A 63 7.48 -10.42 2.97
C LEU A 63 6.31 -11.41 2.91
N LEU A 64 5.10 -10.90 2.64
CA LEU A 64 3.88 -11.70 2.49
C LEU A 64 3.79 -12.40 1.14
N ASN A 65 4.77 -12.21 0.25
CA ASN A 65 4.78 -12.69 -1.13
C ASN A 65 3.48 -12.31 -1.89
N LYS A 66 2.93 -11.14 -1.56
CA LYS A 66 1.76 -10.58 -2.23
C LYS A 66 2.23 -9.96 -3.54
N LYS A 67 1.79 -10.55 -4.65
CA LYS A 67 1.95 -9.92 -5.97
C LYS A 67 1.03 -8.70 -6.04
N PRO A 68 1.48 -7.57 -6.64
CA PRO A 68 0.58 -6.48 -6.94
C PRO A 68 -0.56 -7.04 -7.80
N LYS A 69 -1.79 -6.88 -7.34
CA LYS A 69 -2.97 -7.16 -8.16
C LYS A 69 -3.16 -5.97 -9.07
N THR A 70 -2.91 -6.15 -10.35
CA THR A 70 -3.40 -5.23 -11.38
C THR A 70 -4.83 -5.64 -11.65
N SER A 71 -5.77 -4.96 -11.01
CA SER A 71 -7.19 -5.06 -11.32
C SER A 71 -7.53 -3.96 -12.33
N GLU A 72 -7.91 -4.38 -13.52
CA GLU A 72 -8.42 -3.55 -14.60
C GLU A 72 -9.94 -3.74 -14.64
N VAL A 73 -10.69 -2.65 -14.79
CA VAL A 73 -12.13 -2.71 -14.99
C VAL A 73 -12.36 -2.99 -16.46
N LYS A 74 -12.74 -4.23 -16.78
CA LYS A 74 -12.96 -4.66 -18.17
C LYS A 74 -14.36 -4.32 -18.69
N GLU A 75 -15.30 -4.21 -17.76
CA GLU A 75 -16.69 -3.97 -18.06
C GLU A 75 -17.39 -3.29 -16.89
N LEU A 76 -18.41 -2.51 -17.21
CA LEU A 76 -19.27 -1.80 -16.27
C LEU A 76 -20.72 -2.00 -16.69
N ASP A 77 -21.55 -2.51 -15.79
CA ASP A 77 -23.00 -2.60 -16.00
C ASP A 77 -23.67 -1.33 -15.45
N ILE A 78 -24.36 -0.61 -16.33
CA ILE A 78 -25.17 0.54 -15.98
C ILE A 78 -26.60 0.24 -16.40
N ASN A 79 -27.49 0.02 -15.42
CA ASN A 79 -28.91 -0.22 -15.63
C ASN A 79 -29.22 -1.38 -16.62
N GLY A 80 -28.40 -2.44 -16.62
CA GLY A 80 -28.55 -3.59 -17.51
C GLY A 80 -27.83 -3.45 -18.85
N GLN A 81 -27.12 -2.34 -19.08
CA GLN A 81 -26.26 -2.15 -20.24
C GLN A 81 -24.79 -2.35 -19.87
N LEU A 82 -24.16 -3.35 -20.47
CA LEU A 82 -22.74 -3.63 -20.31
C LEU A 82 -21.90 -2.71 -21.21
N ILE A 83 -20.98 -1.96 -20.61
CA ILE A 83 -20.02 -1.09 -21.27
C ILE A 83 -18.63 -1.70 -21.12
N THR A 84 -17.88 -1.84 -22.21
CA THR A 84 -16.53 -2.44 -22.23
C THR A 84 -15.47 -1.50 -22.82
N ASP A 85 -15.87 -0.29 -23.20
CA ASP A 85 -14.99 0.72 -23.80
C ASP A 85 -14.41 1.61 -22.69
N ASP A 86 -13.09 1.73 -22.64
CA ASP A 86 -12.38 2.35 -21.52
C ASP A 86 -12.74 3.84 -21.34
N ASP A 87 -12.87 4.58 -22.44
CA ASP A 87 -13.25 6.00 -22.41
C ASP A 87 -14.68 6.15 -21.88
N LYS A 88 -15.61 5.32 -22.35
CA LYS A 88 -16.99 5.31 -21.84
C LYS A 88 -17.09 4.88 -20.38
N ILE A 89 -16.26 3.95 -19.92
CA ILE A 89 -16.17 3.55 -18.51
C ILE A 89 -15.69 4.73 -17.67
N ALA A 90 -14.65 5.44 -18.13
CA ALA A 90 -14.13 6.63 -17.44
C ALA A 90 -15.18 7.76 -17.37
N ASP A 91 -15.86 8.04 -18.47
CA ASP A 91 -16.95 9.02 -18.54
C ASP A 91 -18.10 8.66 -17.61
N ALA A 92 -18.50 7.39 -17.58
CA ALA A 92 -19.55 6.91 -16.68
C ALA A 92 -19.17 7.07 -15.20
N PHE A 93 -17.92 6.76 -14.83
CA PHE A 93 -17.45 7.01 -13.47
C PHE A 93 -17.45 8.51 -13.13
N ASN A 94 -16.93 9.33 -14.04
CA ASN A 94 -16.90 10.78 -13.82
C ASN A 94 -18.31 11.34 -13.65
N GLN A 95 -19.25 10.95 -14.51
CA GLN A 95 -20.65 11.34 -14.40
C GLN A 95 -21.24 10.90 -13.06
N TYR A 96 -21.10 9.62 -12.69
CA TYR A 96 -21.64 9.12 -11.42
C TYR A 96 -21.10 9.89 -10.21
N PHE A 97 -19.77 10.01 -10.07
CA PHE A 97 -19.18 10.62 -8.89
C PHE A 97 -19.36 12.15 -8.83
N SER A 98 -19.48 12.83 -9.96
CA SER A 98 -19.78 14.26 -10.00
C SER A 98 -21.25 14.57 -9.69
N THR A 99 -22.19 13.67 -10.04
CA THR A 99 -23.64 13.94 -9.89
C THR A 99 -24.28 13.23 -8.71
N ILE A 100 -23.66 12.22 -8.10
CA ILE A 100 -24.32 11.45 -7.02
C ILE A 100 -24.69 12.33 -5.82
N GLY A 101 -23.87 13.33 -5.51
CA GLY A 101 -24.14 14.27 -4.42
C GLY A 101 -25.43 15.08 -4.64
N SER A 102 -25.56 15.73 -5.80
CA SER A 102 -26.77 16.47 -6.15
C SER A 102 -27.98 15.55 -6.29
N THR A 103 -27.81 14.40 -6.95
CA THR A 103 -28.88 13.41 -7.15
C THR A 103 -29.44 12.88 -5.84
N LEU A 104 -28.59 12.69 -4.82
CA LEU A 104 -29.03 12.29 -3.49
C LEU A 104 -29.69 13.46 -2.75
N SER A 105 -29.10 14.66 -2.83
CA SER A 105 -29.65 15.88 -2.23
C SER A 105 -31.09 16.13 -2.69
N ASP A 106 -31.36 16.00 -3.99
CA ASP A 106 -32.68 16.24 -4.58
C ASP A 106 -33.75 15.22 -4.10
N LYS A 107 -33.31 14.03 -3.67
CA LYS A 107 -34.21 12.98 -3.16
C LYS A 107 -34.48 13.09 -1.67
N ILE A 108 -33.71 13.88 -0.93
CA ILE A 108 -33.93 14.10 0.50
C ILE A 108 -35.09 15.09 0.66
N THR A 109 -36.30 14.56 0.78
CA THR A 109 -37.50 15.35 1.12
C THR A 109 -37.70 15.38 2.63
N GLY A 110 -37.48 16.53 3.27
CA GLY A 110 -37.65 16.72 4.71
C GLY A 110 -37.36 18.16 5.14
N ASN A 111 -37.84 18.53 6.34
CA ASN A 111 -37.63 19.88 6.88
C ASN A 111 -36.15 20.24 6.88
N CYS A 112 -35.83 21.37 6.27
CA CYS A 112 -34.50 21.94 6.19
C CYS A 112 -34.11 22.48 7.58
N THR A 113 -33.83 21.58 8.52
CA THR A 113 -33.17 21.96 9.77
C THR A 113 -31.78 22.45 9.42
N ASP A 114 -31.46 23.68 9.85
CA ASP A 114 -30.14 24.25 9.68
C ASP A 114 -29.07 23.23 10.12
N PRO A 115 -28.13 22.83 9.22
CA PRO A 115 -27.04 21.92 9.55
C PRO A 115 -26.28 22.35 10.81
N MET A 116 -26.23 23.64 11.10
CA MET A 116 -25.58 24.19 12.29
C MET A 116 -26.23 23.72 13.59
N ASN A 117 -27.50 23.31 13.58
CA ASN A 117 -28.16 22.71 14.75
C ASN A 117 -27.55 21.35 15.15
N PHE A 118 -26.86 20.67 14.23
CA PHE A 118 -26.17 19.40 14.50
C PHE A 118 -24.68 19.59 14.79
N VAL A 119 -24.14 20.79 14.59
CA VAL A 119 -22.75 21.11 14.89
C VAL A 119 -22.68 21.57 16.35
N THR A 120 -22.19 20.70 17.23
CA THR A 120 -21.76 21.14 18.56
C THR A 120 -20.48 21.96 18.41
N PRO A 121 -20.41 23.19 18.95
CA PRO A 121 -19.16 23.91 19.06
C PRO A 121 -18.12 23.01 19.75
N LEU A 122 -16.97 22.81 19.11
CA LEU A 122 -15.86 22.06 19.70
C LEU A 122 -15.29 22.92 20.84
N ASP A 123 -15.47 22.49 22.09
CA ASP A 123 -14.77 23.08 23.22
C ASP A 123 -13.27 22.79 23.10
N GLY A 124 -12.49 23.81 22.72
CA GLY A 124 -11.03 23.83 22.88
C GLY A 124 -10.16 23.53 21.65
N SER A 125 -10.72 23.15 20.50
CA SER A 125 -9.95 23.04 19.25
C SER A 125 -10.24 24.23 18.34
N ILE A 126 -9.40 25.26 18.47
CA ILE A 126 -9.46 26.43 17.59
C ILE A 126 -8.56 26.13 16.39
N PHE A 127 -9.16 25.95 15.22
CA PHE A 127 -8.42 25.99 13.97
C PHE A 127 -7.98 27.44 13.73
N ASN A 128 -6.68 27.69 13.82
CA ASN A 128 -6.10 29.00 13.54
C ASN A 128 -5.25 28.91 12.27
N PHE A 129 -5.48 29.85 11.35
CA PHE A 129 -4.53 30.08 10.28
C PHE A 129 -3.23 30.65 10.86
N THR A 130 -2.10 30.04 10.52
CA THR A 130 -0.78 30.56 10.83
C THR A 130 -0.27 31.37 9.65
N SER A 131 0.32 32.54 9.92
CA SER A 131 1.03 33.29 8.89
C SER A 131 2.21 32.47 8.37
N ILE A 132 2.32 32.35 7.05
CA ILE A 132 3.42 31.66 6.39
C ILE A 132 4.61 32.60 6.17
N THR A 133 5.82 32.09 6.34
CA THR A 133 7.06 32.83 6.10
C THR A 133 7.56 32.65 4.67
N LEU A 134 8.42 33.58 4.22
CA LEU A 134 9.10 33.45 2.93
C LEU A 134 9.95 32.18 2.85
N GLN A 135 10.58 31.77 3.95
CA GLN A 135 11.40 30.57 3.95
C GLN A 135 10.55 29.30 3.76
N GLU A 136 9.42 29.19 4.47
CA GLU A 136 8.50 28.04 4.32
C GLU A 136 7.94 27.95 2.90
N THR A 137 7.64 29.09 2.25
CA THR A 137 7.21 29.10 0.85
C THR A 137 8.32 28.65 -0.10
N ILE A 138 9.56 29.11 0.10
CA ILE A 138 10.73 28.65 -0.68
C ILE A 138 10.96 27.14 -0.49
N ASP A 139 10.93 26.67 0.75
CA ASP A 139 11.13 25.25 1.07
C ASP A 139 10.04 24.39 0.43
N ALA A 140 8.77 24.80 0.55
CA ALA A 140 7.65 24.12 -0.10
C ALA A 140 7.80 24.09 -1.63
N LEU A 141 8.24 25.19 -2.26
CA LEU A 141 8.51 25.24 -3.70
C LEU A 141 9.63 24.28 -4.12
N ASN A 142 10.69 24.18 -3.32
CA ASN A 142 11.81 23.26 -3.58
C ASN A 142 11.42 21.79 -3.42
N GLU A 143 10.41 21.48 -2.58
CA GLU A 143 9.88 20.12 -2.41
C GLU A 143 8.93 19.68 -3.54
N ILE A 144 8.49 20.61 -4.40
CA ILE A 144 7.62 20.28 -5.52
C ILE A 144 8.34 19.33 -6.48
N LYS A 145 7.66 18.24 -6.84
CA LYS A 145 8.20 17.21 -7.74
C LYS A 145 8.10 17.68 -9.19
N THR A 146 9.24 17.96 -9.82
CA THR A 146 9.40 18.52 -11.18
C THR A 146 9.10 17.57 -12.35
N LYS A 147 8.24 16.56 -12.13
CA LYS A 147 7.88 15.52 -13.13
C LYS A 147 6.45 15.07 -12.94
N LYS A 148 5.55 16.03 -12.85
CA LYS A 148 4.10 15.80 -12.72
C LYS A 148 3.40 16.37 -13.94
N SER A 149 2.32 15.71 -14.33
CA SER A 149 1.46 16.22 -15.39
C SER A 149 0.89 17.58 -14.96
N PRO A 150 0.82 18.55 -15.87
CA PRO A 150 0.22 19.85 -15.58
C PRO A 150 -1.23 19.70 -15.10
N GLY A 151 -1.65 20.62 -14.25
CA GLY A 151 -3.03 20.73 -13.82
C GLY A 151 -3.96 21.23 -14.93
N LEU A 152 -5.20 21.52 -14.58
CA LEU A 152 -6.19 22.07 -15.51
C LEU A 152 -5.77 23.43 -16.09
N ASP A 153 -4.91 24.16 -15.38
CA ASP A 153 -4.34 25.45 -15.80
C ASP A 153 -3.20 25.31 -16.82
N GLY A 154 -2.74 24.09 -17.12
CA GLY A 154 -1.69 23.82 -18.10
C GLY A 154 -0.29 24.21 -17.64
N ILE A 155 -0.10 24.61 -16.37
CA ILE A 155 1.20 25.02 -15.85
C ILE A 155 1.99 23.79 -15.43
N SER A 156 3.20 23.64 -15.99
CA SER A 156 4.15 22.58 -15.61
C SER A 156 5.29 23.17 -14.77
N ILE A 157 5.78 22.40 -13.80
CA ILE A 157 6.82 22.77 -12.83
C ILE A 157 7.99 21.81 -12.98
#